data_AF-A0A536GY76-F1
#
_entry.id   AF-A0A536GY76-F1
#
_cell.length_a   1.000
_cell.length_b   1.000
_cell.length_c   1.000
_cell.angle_alpha   90.00
_cell.angle_beta   90.00
_cell.angle_gamma   90.00
#
_symmetry.space_group_name_H-M   'P 1'
#
loop_
_entity.id
_entity.type
_entity.pdbx_description
1 polymer ?
#
loop_
_entity_poly.entity_id
_entity_poly.type
_entity_poly.pdbx_seq_one_letter_code
_entity_poly.pdbx_strand_id
1 'polypeptide(L)'
;TVFASDSKARTFDYQAGDVGYVPFAMGHYIENTGNTLLRFLEVFKSDHYADLSLNQWMALTPPELVQDHLHLNQKVMNSLRKEKNPIVM
;
A
#
# COMPACT_ATOMS: atom_id res chain seq x y z
N THR A 1 6.51 -0.97 -5.71
CA THR A 1 5.94 -2.07 -6.54
C THR A 1 4.49 -1.76 -6.89
N VAL A 2 4.02 -2.12 -8.09
CA VAL A 2 2.63 -1.98 -8.52
C VAL A 2 2.01 -3.35 -8.82
N PHE A 3 0.78 -3.57 -8.38
CA PHE A 3 0.02 -4.82 -8.46
C PHE A 3 -1.30 -4.59 -9.20
N ALA A 4 -1.54 -5.39 -10.24
CA ALA A 4 -2.81 -5.47 -10.95
C ALA A 4 -3.51 -6.81 -10.66
N SER A 5 -4.69 -7.00 -11.24
CA SER A 5 -5.39 -8.29 -11.22
C SER A 5 -4.56 -9.41 -11.88
N ASP A 6 -5.00 -10.65 -11.70
CA ASP A 6 -4.44 -11.84 -12.36
C ASP A 6 -2.94 -12.05 -12.06
N SER A 7 -2.55 -11.78 -10.81
CA SER A 7 -1.18 -11.96 -10.30
C SER A 7 -0.11 -11.18 -11.08
N LYS A 8 -0.50 -10.10 -11.79
CA LYS A 8 0.44 -9.23 -12.49
C LYS A 8 1.03 -8.21 -11.53
N ALA A 9 2.35 -8.27 -11.35
CA ALA A 9 3.09 -7.31 -10.55
C ALA A 9 4.37 -6.89 -11.26
N ARG A 10 4.78 -5.64 -11.04
CA ARG A 10 6.10 -5.16 -11.47
C ARG A 10 6.68 -4.17 -10.47
N THR A 11 7.98 -4.32 -10.23
CA THR A 11 8.78 -3.42 -9.40
C THR A 11 9.55 -2.46 -10.29
N PHE A 12 9.68 -1.22 -9.85
CA PHE A 12 10.38 -0.15 -10.54
C PHE A 12 11.20 0.61 -9.52
N ASP A 13 12.42 1.00 -9.92
CA ASP A 13 13.26 1.90 -9.16
C ASP A 13 13.04 3.34 -9.63
N TYR A 14 13.10 4.28 -8.69
CA TYR A 14 12.94 5.71 -8.95
C TYR A 14 14.00 6.50 -8.19
N GLN A 15 14.48 7.58 -8.83
CA GLN A 15 15.39 8.54 -8.23
C GLN A 15 14.95 9.98 -8.56
N ALA A 16 15.73 10.95 -8.08
CA ALA A 16 15.46 12.36 -8.34
C ALA A 16 15.45 12.63 -9.86
N GLY A 17 14.35 13.24 -10.33
CA GLY A 17 14.13 13.54 -11.75
C GLY A 17 13.23 12.54 -12.48
N ASP A 18 12.96 11.36 -11.90
CA ASP A 18 12.09 10.37 -12.52
C ASP A 18 10.62 10.69 -12.33
N VAL A 19 9.79 10.17 -13.25
CA VAL A 19 8.34 10.21 -13.17
C VAL A 19 7.80 8.79 -13.15
N GLY A 20 7.01 8.48 -12.11
CA GLY A 20 6.28 7.22 -11.98
C GLY A 20 4.82 7.36 -12.34
N TYR A 21 4.16 6.23 -12.63
CA TYR A 21 2.72 6.20 -12.86
C TYR A 21 2.11 4.91 -12.30
N VAL A 22 1.00 5.06 -11.57
CA VAL A 22 0.19 3.94 -11.09
C VAL A 22 -1.20 4.07 -11.72
N PRO A 23 -1.60 3.14 -12.60
CA PRO A 23 -2.95 3.16 -13.18
C PRO A 23 -4.05 3.05 -12.12
N PHE A 24 -5.23 3.55 -12.47
CA PHE A 24 -6.40 3.57 -11.57
C PHE A 24 -6.65 2.21 -10.91
N ALA A 25 -6.87 2.25 -9.60
CA ALA A 25 -7.18 1.11 -8.73
C ALA A 25 -6.09 0.01 -8.61
N MET A 26 -4.89 0.19 -9.17
CA MET A 26 -3.79 -0.75 -8.94
C MET A 26 -3.18 -0.57 -7.54
N GLY A 27 -3.03 -1.69 -6.83
CA GLY A 27 -2.36 -1.71 -5.53
C GLY A 27 -0.90 -1.31 -5.69
N HIS A 28 -0.32 -0.63 -4.70
CA HIS A 28 1.09 -0.25 -4.74
C HIS A 28 1.64 0.06 -3.34
N TYR A 29 2.96 0.03 -3.25
CA TYR A 29 3.72 0.64 -2.15
C TYR A 29 4.98 1.31 -2.71
N ILE A 30 5.46 2.31 -1.98
CA ILE A 30 6.71 3.03 -2.26
C ILE A 30 7.62 2.80 -1.05
N GLU A 31 8.82 2.29 -1.32
CA GLU A 31 9.81 1.94 -0.30
C GLU A 31 11.06 2.77 -0.53
N ASN A 32 11.56 3.39 0.53
CA ASN A 32 12.85 4.05 0.49
C ASN A 32 13.96 3.01 0.67
N THR A 33 14.64 2.66 -0.41
CA THR A 33 15.78 1.73 -0.42
C THR A 33 17.13 2.43 -0.26
N GLY A 34 17.12 3.77 -0.13
CA GLY A 34 18.31 4.59 0.05
C GLY A 34 18.60 4.97 1.51
N ASN A 35 19.72 5.67 1.72
CA ASN A 35 20.18 6.08 3.05
C ASN A 35 19.79 7.53 3.42
N THR A 36 19.01 8.19 2.58
CA THR A 36 18.60 9.58 2.76
C THR A 36 17.08 9.70 2.72
N LEU A 37 16.55 10.86 3.12
CA LEU A 37 15.11 11.09 3.10
C LEU A 37 14.57 11.11 1.67
N LEU A 38 13.66 10.18 1.36
CA LEU A 38 12.86 10.19 0.14
C LEU A 38 11.79 11.29 0.21
N ARG A 39 11.69 12.10 -0.85
CA ARG A 39 10.62 13.08 -1.05
C ARG A 39 10.09 12.93 -2.47
N PHE A 40 8.78 12.84 -2.62
CA PHE A 40 8.09 12.73 -3.91
C PHE A 40 6.70 13.39 -3.82
N LEU A 41 6.03 13.55 -4.96
CA LEU A 41 4.68 14.10 -5.04
C LEU A 41 3.73 13.08 -5.67
N GLU A 42 2.58 12.85 -5.04
CA GLU A 42 1.46 12.12 -5.63
C GLU A 42 0.50 13.12 -6.26
N VAL A 43 0.19 12.97 -7.55
CA VAL A 43 -0.66 13.89 -8.30
C VAL A 43 -1.78 13.11 -8.98
N PHE A 44 -3.01 13.58 -8.80
CA PHE A 44 -4.21 12.93 -9.30
C PHE A 44 -5.02 13.91 -10.15
N LYS A 45 -5.59 13.41 -11.26
CA LYS A 45 -6.58 14.15 -12.03
C LYS A 45 -7.96 13.98 -11.38
N SER A 46 -8.13 14.59 -10.21
CA SER A 46 -9.33 14.53 -9.36
C SER A 46 -9.46 15.84 -8.58
N ASP A 47 -10.66 16.16 -8.10
CA ASP A 47 -10.93 17.31 -7.21
C ASP A 47 -10.64 17.00 -5.73
N HIS A 48 -10.47 15.72 -5.39
CA HIS A 48 -10.14 15.26 -4.05
C HIS A 48 -9.14 14.10 -4.08
N TYR A 49 -8.46 13.92 -2.96
CA TYR A 49 -7.61 12.75 -2.68
C TYR A 49 -8.43 11.67 -1.97
N ALA A 50 -8.24 10.41 -2.37
CA ALA A 50 -8.77 9.26 -1.67
C ALA A 50 -7.82 8.06 -1.82
N ASP A 51 -7.69 7.28 -0.75
CA ASP A 51 -6.89 6.05 -0.72
C ASP A 51 -7.57 4.97 0.14
N LEU A 52 -7.22 3.71 -0.14
CA LEU A 52 -7.60 2.54 0.65
C LEU A 52 -6.34 1.85 1.19
N SER A 53 -6.12 1.93 2.50
CA SER A 53 -5.02 1.22 3.15
C SER A 53 -5.37 -0.25 3.36
N LEU A 54 -4.51 -1.16 2.89
CA LEU A 54 -4.67 -2.60 3.09
C LEU A 54 -4.72 -2.97 4.59
N ASN A 55 -3.86 -2.36 5.41
CA ASN A 55 -3.82 -2.61 6.84
C ASN A 55 -5.14 -2.21 7.50
N GLN A 56 -5.62 -0.99 7.24
CA GLN A 56 -6.90 -0.52 7.75
C GLN A 56 -8.06 -1.37 7.27
N TRP A 57 -8.07 -1.75 5.99
CA TRP A 57 -9.13 -2.58 5.42
C TRP A 57 -9.21 -3.95 6.10
N MET A 58 -8.08 -4.62 6.31
CA MET A 58 -8.03 -5.87 7.07
C MET A 58 -8.46 -5.66 8.53
N ALA A 59 -8.03 -4.58 9.19
CA ALA A 59 -8.39 -4.28 10.59
C ALA A 59 -9.89 -4.00 10.80
N LEU A 60 -10.60 -3.58 9.75
CA LEU A 60 -12.03 -3.28 9.75
C LEU A 60 -12.88 -4.44 9.22
N THR A 61 -12.26 -5.49 8.69
CA THR A 61 -12.93 -6.72 8.25
C THR A 61 -13.06 -7.68 9.43
N PRO A 62 -14.16 -8.46 9.56
CA PRO A 62 -14.27 -9.50 10.59
C PRO A 62 -13.00 -10.36 10.65
N PRO A 63 -12.36 -10.52 11.82
CA PRO A 63 -11.06 -11.20 11.94
C PRO A 63 -11.07 -12.62 11.38
N GLU A 64 -12.17 -13.35 11.56
CA GLU A 64 -12.34 -14.72 11.08
C GLU A 64 -12.23 -14.78 9.55
N LEU A 65 -12.82 -13.82 8.85
CA LEU A 65 -12.71 -13.75 7.38
C LEU A 65 -11.27 -13.50 6.95
N VAL A 66 -10.56 -12.57 7.59
CA VAL A 66 -9.16 -12.29 7.23
C VAL A 66 -8.28 -13.52 7.47
N GLN A 67 -8.49 -14.21 8.59
CA GLN A 67 -7.75 -15.43 8.94
C GLN A 67 -8.06 -16.58 7.98
N ASP A 68 -9.31 -16.76 7.58
CA ASP A 68 -9.69 -17.80 6.63
C ASP A 68 -9.12 -17.55 5.22
N HIS A 69 -9.02 -16.29 4.79
CA HIS A 69 -8.49 -15.94 3.47
C HIS A 69 -6.96 -16.00 3.39
N LEU A 70 -6.27 -15.59 4.45
CA LEU A 70 -4.81 -15.35 4.42
C LEU A 70 -4.01 -16.29 5.34
N HIS A 71 -4.70 -17.09 6.16
CA HIS A 71 -4.10 -18.02 7.13
C HIS A 71 -3.09 -17.35 8.09
N LEU A 72 -3.39 -16.12 8.52
CA LEU A 72 -2.52 -15.32 9.37
C LEU A 72 -2.60 -15.73 10.83
N ASN A 73 -1.44 -15.75 11.51
CA ASN A 73 -1.38 -16.03 12.93
C ASN A 73 -1.88 -14.86 13.80
N GLN A 74 -2.16 -15.13 15.07
CA GLN A 74 -2.68 -14.14 16.00
C GLN A 74 -1.74 -12.94 16.19
N LYS A 75 -0.42 -13.15 16.09
CA LYS A 75 0.57 -12.07 16.20
C LYS A 75 0.36 -11.03 15.10
N VAL A 76 0.15 -11.47 13.85
CA VAL A 76 -0.12 -10.57 12.72
C VAL A 76 -1.48 -9.92 12.89
N MET A 77 -2.52 -10.69 13.22
CA MET A 77 -3.87 -10.14 13.42
C MET A 77 -3.90 -9.04 14.49
N ASN A 78 -3.16 -9.22 15.58
CA ASN A 78 -3.05 -8.22 16.66
C ASN A 78 -2.27 -6.96 16.26
N SER A 79 -1.49 -7.00 15.17
CA SER A 79 -0.73 -5.84 14.67
C SER A 79 -1.53 -4.97 13.69
N LEU A 80 -2.71 -5.43 13.26
CA LEU A 80 -3.57 -4.66 12.35
C LEU A 80 -4.10 -3.40 13.04
N ARG A 81 -4.17 -2.28 12.31
CA ARG A 81 -4.54 -0.96 12.84
C ARG A 81 -5.77 -0.43 12.11
N LYS A 82 -6.82 -0.09 12.87
CA LYS A 82 -8.04 0.56 12.35
C LYS A 82 -7.79 2.00 11.91
N GLU A 83 -6.82 2.66 12.53
CA GLU A 83 -6.36 3.99 12.12
C GLU A 83 -5.32 3.86 11.01
N LYS A 84 -5.52 4.62 9.93
CA LYS A 84 -4.63 4.64 8.78
C LYS A 84 -3.29 5.29 9.16
N ASN A 85 -2.19 4.62 8.86
CA ASN A 85 -0.85 5.19 8.88
C ASN A 85 -0.24 5.12 7.48
N PRO A 86 -0.23 6.21 6.69
CA PRO A 86 0.25 6.21 5.31
C PRO A 86 1.75 5.91 5.18
N ILE A 87 2.55 6.23 6.21
CA ILE A 87 4.00 6.02 6.23
C ILE A 87 4.34 5.16 7.45
N VAL A 88 4.78 3.92 7.18
CA VAL A 88 5.22 2.97 8.21
C VAL A 88 6.75 2.90 8.23
N MET A 89 7.33 2.72 9.42
CA MET A 89 8.77 2.56 9.66
C MET A 89 9.11 1.11 9.99
#